data_AF-W1YBI3-F1
#
_entry.id   AF-W1YBI3-F1
#
_cell.length_a   1.000
_cell.length_b   1.000
_cell.length_c   1.000
_cell.angle_alpha   90.00
_cell.angle_beta   90.00
_cell.angle_gamma   90.00
#
_symmetry.space_group_name_H-M   'P 1'
#
loop_
_entity.id
_entity.type
_entity.pdbx_description
1 polymer ?
#
loop_
_entity_poly.entity_id
_entity_poly.type
_entity_poly.pdbx_seq_one_letter_code
_entity_poly.pdbx_strand_id
1 'polypeptide(L)'
;TTTVYTTANLNLRNGASMSASVATSVTRGTALTTTGRTTGIWTQVNYHGHNLWASSKYLTTTAKPTPTPTPTPRPRPTPKPTQTTTVYTT
;
A
#
# COMPACT_ATOMS: atom_id res chain seq x y z
N THR A 1 17.54 1.28 -7.39
CA THR A 1 16.47 1.63 -6.43
C THR A 1 15.88 0.34 -5.90
N THR A 2 15.47 0.28 -4.64
CA THR A 2 14.93 -0.94 -4.01
C THR A 2 13.56 -0.64 -3.42
N THR A 3 12.59 -1.53 -3.60
CA THR A 3 11.29 -1.38 -2.96
C THR A 3 11.38 -1.79 -1.49
N VAL A 4 10.94 -0.90 -0.61
CA VAL A 4 10.80 -1.13 0.83
C VAL A 4 9.36 -0.88 1.25
N TYR A 5 8.96 -1.45 2.36
CA TYR A 5 7.61 -1.32 2.91
C TYR A 5 7.68 -0.64 4.27
N THR A 6 6.68 0.18 4.58
CA THR A 6 6.58 0.79 5.89
C THR A 6 6.05 -0.21 6.92
N THR A 7 6.68 -0.26 8.11
CA THR A 7 6.23 -1.15 9.20
C THR A 7 5.21 -0.49 10.12
N ALA A 8 5.00 0.82 9.99
CA ALA A 8 4.02 1.62 10.73
C ALA A 8 3.55 2.81 9.88
N ASN A 9 2.60 3.58 10.40
CA ASN A 9 2.27 4.89 9.81
C ASN A 9 3.50 5.79 9.97
N LEU A 10 4.01 6.30 8.84
CA LEU A 10 5.31 6.95 8.77
C LEU A 10 5.20 8.29 8.05
N ASN A 11 5.82 9.31 8.64
CA ASN A 11 5.92 10.62 8.03
C ASN A 11 7.14 10.69 7.11
N LEU A 12 6.92 11.06 5.86
CA LEU A 12 7.95 11.36 4.88
C LEU A 12 8.28 12.85 4.97
N ARG A 13 9.56 13.17 5.18
CA ARG A 13 10.03 14.54 5.44
C ARG A 13 10.86 15.08 4.29
N ASN A 14 10.93 16.40 4.17
CA ASN A 14 11.76 17.06 3.16
C ASN A 14 13.28 16.97 3.44
N GLY A 15 13.67 16.56 4.65
CA GLY A 15 15.07 16.42 5.04
C GLY A 15 15.30 15.26 6.00
N ALA A 16 16.57 14.83 6.10
CA ALA A 16 17.05 13.76 6.98
C ALA A 16 17.13 14.23 8.45
N SER A 17 16.05 14.79 8.99
CA SER A 17 16.01 15.34 10.35
C SER A 17 14.60 15.32 10.93
N MET A 18 14.49 15.20 12.25
CA MET A 18 13.21 15.31 12.97
C MET A 18 12.66 16.75 12.93
N SER A 19 13.55 17.74 12.78
CA SER A 19 13.19 19.16 12.65
C SER A 19 12.76 19.54 11.23
N ALA A 20 12.95 18.66 10.25
CA ALA A 20 12.53 18.91 8.87
C ALA A 20 11.01 18.80 8.74
N SER A 21 10.42 19.66 7.90
CA SER A 21 8.99 19.66 7.61
C SER A 21 8.53 18.31 7.05
N VAL A 22 7.35 17.87 7.50
CA VAL A 22 6.68 16.69 6.96
C VAL A 22 6.08 17.06 5.61
N ALA A 23 6.46 16.35 4.55
CA ALA A 23 5.92 16.53 3.21
C ALA A 23 4.61 15.74 3.06
N THR A 24 4.58 14.52 3.56
CA THR A 24 3.40 13.66 3.54
C THR A 24 3.50 12.55 4.59
N SER A 25 2.39 11.85 4.84
CA SER A 25 2.34 10.68 5.71
C SER A 25 1.85 9.47 4.91
N VAL A 26 2.47 8.32 5.12
CA VAL A 26 2.09 7.05 4.53
C VAL A 26 1.64 6.08 5.60
N THR A 27 0.69 5.20 5.26
CA THR A 27 0.19 4.16 6.17
C THR A 27 1.20 3.01 6.28
N ARG A 28 1.03 2.16 7.30
CA ARG A 28 1.74 0.87 7.37
C ARG A 28 1.51 0.04 6.10
N GLY A 29 2.56 -0.59 5.59
CA GLY A 29 2.53 -1.49 4.43
C GLY A 29 2.64 -0.77 3.09
N THR A 30 2.76 0.56 3.08
CA THR A 30 2.97 1.32 1.85
C THR A 30 4.32 0.96 1.25
N ALA A 31 4.31 0.59 -0.04
CA ALA A 31 5.52 0.39 -0.82
C ALA A 31 6.15 1.75 -1.16
N LEU A 32 7.44 1.88 -0.88
CA LEU A 32 8.26 3.05 -1.17
C LEU A 32 9.49 2.60 -1.95
N THR A 33 9.92 3.42 -2.91
CA THR A 33 11.11 3.14 -3.69
C THR A 33 12.29 3.86 -3.08
N THR A 34 13.31 3.16 -2.59
CA THR A 34 14.52 3.83 -2.07
C THR A 34 15.40 4.34 -3.20
N THR A 35 16.01 5.51 -3.03
CA THR A 35 17.03 6.03 -3.97
C THR A 35 18.41 5.41 -3.73
N GLY A 36 18.58 4.68 -2.62
CA GLY A 36 19.86 4.13 -2.17
C GLY A 36 20.66 5.09 -1.30
N ARG A 37 20.21 6.35 -1.13
CA ARG A 37 20.86 7.29 -0.21
C ARG A 37 20.37 7.11 1.22
N THR A 38 21.32 7.06 2.15
CA THR A 38 21.06 6.99 3.58
C THR A 38 21.90 8.02 4.32
N THR A 39 21.33 8.65 5.34
CA THR A 39 22.01 9.65 6.17
C THR A 39 21.57 9.45 7.62
N GLY A 40 22.47 8.93 8.45
CA GLY A 40 22.15 8.54 9.82
C GLY A 40 21.02 7.50 9.86
N ILE A 41 19.95 7.81 10.59
CA ILE A 41 18.76 6.96 10.72
C ILE A 41 17.71 7.19 9.61
N TRP A 42 18.06 7.92 8.56
CA TRP A 42 17.16 8.29 7.47
C TRP A 42 17.56 7.61 6.17
N THR A 43 16.55 7.13 5.44
CA THR A 43 16.67 6.62 4.09
C THR A 43 15.89 7.54 3.16
N GLN A 44 16.52 7.94 2.07
CA GLN A 44 15.84 8.68 1.03
C GLN A 44 15.00 7.74 0.17
N VAL A 45 13.73 8.09 0.04
CA VAL A 45 12.71 7.37 -0.72
C VAL A 45 12.15 8.30 -1.81
N ASN A 46 11.87 7.74 -2.96
CA ASN A 46 11.08 8.36 -4.00
C ASN A 46 9.60 7.98 -3.79
N TYR A 47 8.77 8.99 -3.60
CA TYR A 47 7.33 8.85 -3.48
C TYR A 47 6.66 9.79 -4.49
N HIS A 48 5.98 9.21 -5.48
CA HIS A 48 5.32 9.95 -6.58
C HIS A 48 6.26 10.96 -7.29
N GLY A 49 7.53 10.59 -7.51
CA GLY A 49 8.51 11.48 -8.15
C GLY A 49 9.21 12.46 -7.20
N HIS A 50 8.80 12.54 -5.93
CA HIS A 50 9.45 13.37 -4.91
C HIS A 50 10.44 12.57 -4.07
N ASN A 51 11.66 13.11 -3.90
CA ASN A 51 12.68 12.52 -3.05
C ASN A 51 12.50 13.02 -1.61
N LEU A 52 11.98 12.16 -0.75
CA LEU A 52 11.68 12.43 0.65
C LEU A 52 12.53 11.54 1.56
N TRP A 53 12.51 11.83 2.85
CA TRP A 53 13.28 11.11 3.86
C TRP A 53 12.34 10.38 4.81
N ALA A 54 12.59 9.10 4.97
CA ALA A 54 11.88 8.19 5.86
C ALA A 54 12.85 7.64 6.90
N SER A 55 12.39 7.42 8.13
CA SER A 55 13.25 6.81 9.16
C SER A 55 13.44 5.33 8.85
N SER A 56 14.70 4.90 8.74
CA SER A 56 15.08 3.54 8.35
C SER A 56 14.54 2.47 9.30
N LYS A 57 14.33 2.81 10.59
CA LYS A 57 13.72 1.92 11.59
C LYS A 57 12.33 1.43 11.20
N TYR A 58 11.61 2.21 10.39
CA TYR A 58 10.25 1.90 9.96
C TYR A 58 10.18 1.40 8.52
N LEU A 59 11.31 1.06 7.92
CA LEU A 59 11.40 0.51 6.57
C LEU A 59 11.85 -0.96 6.65
N THR A 60 11.22 -1.80 5.85
CA THR A 60 11.61 -3.22 5.70
C THR A 60 11.69 -3.58 4.22
N THR A 61 12.69 -4.38 3.85
CA THR A 61 12.78 -4.97 2.50
C THR A 61 11.90 -6.20 2.37
N THR A 62 11.54 -6.84 3.49
CA THR A 62 10.61 -7.95 3.53
C THR A 62 9.20 -7.41 3.35
N ALA A 63 8.57 -7.73 2.21
CA ALA A 63 7.13 -7.54 2.05
C ALA A 63 6.43 -8.26 3.21
N LYS A 64 5.57 -7.54 3.94
CA LYS A 64 4.68 -8.22 4.89
C LYS A 64 3.88 -9.25 4.08
N PRO A 65 3.63 -10.47 4.58
CA PRO A 65 2.63 -11.32 3.97
C PRO A 65 1.36 -10.49 3.87
N THR A 66 0.92 -10.25 2.63
CA THR A 66 -0.41 -9.76 2.31
C THR A 66 -1.35 -10.56 3.20
N PRO A 67 -2.28 -9.95 3.97
CA PRO A 67 -3.39 -10.76 4.46
C PRO A 67 -3.94 -11.45 3.23
N THR A 68 -3.91 -12.78 3.21
CA THR A 68 -4.63 -13.55 2.19
C THR A 68 -5.96 -12.85 2.03
N PRO A 69 -6.35 -12.42 0.81
CA PRO A 69 -7.67 -11.84 0.65
C PRO A 69 -8.62 -12.82 1.31
N THR A 70 -9.37 -12.36 2.33
CA THR A 70 -10.54 -13.11 2.77
C THR A 70 -11.25 -13.47 1.48
N PRO A 71 -11.43 -14.76 1.13
CA PRO A 71 -12.05 -15.11 -0.13
C PRO A 71 -13.33 -14.31 -0.18
N THR A 72 -13.43 -13.44 -1.20
CA THR A 72 -14.67 -12.72 -1.47
C THR A 72 -15.77 -13.77 -1.36
N PRO A 73 -16.77 -13.65 -0.48
CA PRO A 73 -17.89 -14.57 -0.53
C PRO A 73 -18.37 -14.52 -1.97
N ARG A 74 -18.33 -15.68 -2.64
CA ARG A 74 -18.80 -15.85 -4.02
C ARG A 74 -20.09 -15.04 -4.13
N PRO A 75 -20.27 -14.19 -5.16
CA PRO A 75 -21.53 -13.48 -5.29
C PRO A 75 -22.64 -14.52 -5.21
N ARG A 76 -23.51 -14.44 -4.19
CA ARG A 76 -24.78 -15.13 -4.25
C ARG A 76 -25.40 -14.62 -5.55
N PRO A 77 -25.80 -15.48 -6.50
CA PRO A 77 -26.37 -15.01 -7.75
C PRO A 77 -27.57 -14.13 -7.38
N THR A 78 -27.46 -12.83 -7.65
CA THR A 78 -28.60 -11.93 -7.59
C THR A 78 -29.59 -12.43 -8.65
N PRO A 79 -30.85 -12.75 -8.30
CA PRO A 79 -31.81 -13.16 -9.31
C PRO A 79 -32.02 -11.98 -10.29
N LYS A 80 -31.67 -12.19 -11.55
CA LYS A 80 -31.97 -11.31 -12.70
C LYS A 80 -33.10 -12.00 -13.50
N PRO A 81 -34.06 -11.26 -14.10
CA PRO A 81 -35.50 -11.48 -13.97
C PRO A 81 -36.06 -12.72 -14.69
N THR A 82 -37.24 -13.13 -14.22
CA THR A 82 -38.14 -14.20 -14.65
C THR A 82 -38.14 -14.48 -16.16
N GLN A 83 -37.75 -15.70 -16.54
CA GLN A 83 -38.16 -16.31 -17.81
C GLN A 83 -39.44 -17.12 -17.54
N THR A 84 -40.57 -16.59 -18.00
CA THR A 84 -41.85 -17.32 -18.06
C THR A 84 -41.83 -18.18 -19.33
N THR A 85 -41.71 -19.48 -19.18
CA THR A 85 -41.98 -20.44 -20.27
C THR A 85 -43.37 -21.02 -20.06
N THR A 86 -44.34 -20.58 -20.86
CA THR A 86 -45.65 -21.22 -20.98
C THR A 86 -45.47 -22.53 -21.75
N VAL A 87 -45.66 -23.66 -21.07
CA VAL A 87 -45.81 -24.97 -21.73
C VAL A 87 -47.28 -25.16 -22.07
N TYR A 88 -47.57 -25.24 -23.38
CA TYR A 88 -48.79 -25.85 -23.88
C TYR A 88 -48.58 -27.36 -23.92
N THR A 89 -49.51 -28.13 -23.37
CA THR A 89 -49.60 -29.57 -23.61
C THR A 89 -51.06 -29.99 -23.76
N THR A 90 -51.22 -30.92 -24.70
CA THR A 90 -52.34 -31.60 -25.38
C THR A 90 -53.72 -31.67 -24.72
#